data_AF-A0A355C236-F1
#
_entry.id   AF-A0A355C236-F1
#
_cell.length_a   1.000
_cell.length_b   1.000
_cell.length_c   1.000
_cell.angle_alpha   90.00
_cell.angle_beta   90.00
_cell.angle_gamma   90.00
#
_symmetry.space_group_name_H-M   'P 1'
#
loop_
_entity.id
_entity.type
_entity.pdbx_description
1 polymer ?
#
loop_
_entity_poly.entity_id
_entity_poly.type
_entity_poly.pdbx_seq_one_letter_code
_entity_poly.pdbx_strand_id
1 'polypeptide(L)'
;DDAHEKRFLAIDGADGKQWHVAVVSGDSFTPPNEAIVEIRREAGAARKSDHVIAAIAERNGGVYSDALQERADPRSTPEYRLAHKRRLEALRRAGIVEREPDGSWRVPEDYLKRAAEFESGKGAANVRVLSFVTLEQLQSAPGATFLDDALDGKRSIEATGHGFGAELKDALGARRRWLLAQGLAEDADGAFRVDRRALASLQRDAVAREGARLEKRLGKSFIEPVEGERFSGVYLRPFDLASGRYALVERSKEFTLLPWREAIEARRGLEISAVLRRGGVAWDIGIERGLGR
;
A
#
# COMPACT_ATOMS: atom_id res chain seq x y z
N ASP A 1 -3.67 16.45 24.81
CA ASP A 1 -4.80 16.59 23.88
C ASP A 1 -4.16 16.58 22.50
N ASP A 2 -3.81 15.38 22.04
CA ASP A 2 -2.94 15.19 20.87
C ASP A 2 -3.83 15.01 19.65
N ALA A 3 -4.19 16.13 19.03
CA ALA A 3 -4.91 16.17 17.77
C ALA A 3 -3.97 15.68 16.64
N HIS A 4 -3.88 14.36 16.46
CA HIS A 4 -3.32 13.82 15.22
C HIS A 4 -4.18 14.31 14.05
N GLU A 5 -3.62 15.20 13.23
CA GLU A 5 -4.25 15.73 12.02
C GLU A 5 -4.61 14.55 11.09
N LYS A 6 -5.90 14.22 11.00
CA LYS A 6 -6.39 13.15 10.12
C LYS A 6 -6.41 13.66 8.68
N ARG A 7 -5.60 13.04 7.82
CA ARG A 7 -5.60 13.31 6.38
C ARG A 7 -6.55 12.37 5.66
N PHE A 8 -7.21 12.88 4.63
CA PHE A 8 -8.14 12.11 3.80
C PHE A 8 -7.73 12.20 2.33
N LEU A 9 -7.87 11.09 1.61
CA LEU A 9 -7.77 11.03 0.15
C LEU A 9 -9.18 10.84 -0.43
N ALA A 10 -9.51 11.64 -1.43
CA ALA A 10 -10.66 11.39 -2.32
C ALA A 10 -10.17 10.51 -3.48
N ILE A 11 -10.85 9.40 -3.73
CA ILE A 11 -10.42 8.37 -4.68
C ILE A 11 -11.62 7.92 -5.52
N ASP A 12 -11.46 7.88 -6.83
CA ASP A 12 -12.38 7.19 -7.73
C ASP A 12 -12.00 5.71 -7.82
N GLY A 13 -12.89 4.84 -7.36
CA GLY A 13 -12.65 3.40 -7.26
C GLY A 13 -12.91 2.68 -8.58
N ALA A 14 -12.20 1.55 -8.78
CA ALA A 14 -12.47 0.65 -9.90
C ALA A 14 -13.88 0.03 -9.83
N ASP A 15 -14.53 0.11 -8.66
CA ASP A 15 -15.92 -0.27 -8.44
C ASP A 15 -16.93 0.79 -8.90
N GLY A 16 -16.47 1.90 -9.48
CA GLY A 16 -17.29 3.01 -9.97
C GLY A 16 -17.77 3.96 -8.87
N LYS A 17 -17.30 3.81 -7.62
CA LYS A 17 -17.69 4.66 -6.49
C LYS A 17 -16.60 5.65 -6.12
N GLN A 18 -17.00 6.78 -5.56
CA GLN A 18 -16.09 7.72 -4.93
C GLN A 18 -15.89 7.35 -3.45
N TRP A 19 -14.65 7.31 -3.03
CA TRP A 19 -14.25 6.94 -1.68
C TRP A 19 -13.51 8.10 -0.99
N HIS A 20 -13.81 8.31 0.28
CA HIS A 20 -13.01 9.15 1.17
C HIS A 20 -12.28 8.25 2.16
N VAL A 21 -10.96 8.15 2.02
CA VAL A 21 -10.13 7.22 2.80
C VAL A 21 -9.29 8.01 3.79
N ALA A 22 -9.45 7.72 5.08
CA ALA A 22 -8.58 8.24 6.12
C ALA A 22 -7.21 7.53 6.06
N VAL A 23 -6.14 8.32 6.01
CA VAL A 23 -4.76 7.83 5.92
C VAL A 23 -4.06 8.06 7.25
N VAL A 24 -3.23 7.11 7.69
CA VAL A 24 -2.41 7.27 8.90
C VAL A 24 -1.39 8.39 8.65
N SER A 25 -1.36 9.40 9.52
CA SER A 25 -0.48 10.57 9.45
C SER A 25 1.01 10.27 9.72
N GLY A 26 1.42 9.00 9.71
CA GLY A 26 2.82 8.57 9.86
C GLY A 26 3.62 8.71 8.57
N ASP A 27 2.94 8.66 7.42
CA ASP A 27 3.56 8.79 6.11
C ASP A 27 3.53 10.27 5.69
N SER A 28 4.71 10.89 5.65
CA SER A 28 4.87 12.28 5.21
C SER A 28 4.46 12.50 3.76
N PHE A 29 4.30 11.42 2.99
CA PHE A 29 4.06 11.45 1.57
C PHE A 29 2.57 11.36 1.22
N THR A 30 2.07 12.41 0.57
CA THR A 30 0.74 12.40 -0.08
C THR A 30 0.93 12.08 -1.56
N PRO A 31 0.26 11.04 -2.11
CA PRO A 31 0.30 10.76 -3.54
C PRO A 31 -0.10 12.01 -4.34
N PRO A 32 0.56 12.31 -5.48
CA PRO A 32 0.12 13.41 -6.32
C PRO A 32 -1.28 13.13 -6.88
N ASN A 33 -1.95 14.18 -7.34
CA ASN A 33 -3.20 14.03 -8.08
C ASN A 33 -3.00 13.08 -9.28
N GLU A 34 -4.03 12.30 -9.60
CA GLU A 34 -4.03 11.30 -10.68
C GLU A 34 -3.07 10.12 -10.49
N ALA A 35 -2.38 10.02 -9.34
CA ALA A 35 -1.66 8.82 -8.99
C ALA A 35 -2.62 7.62 -8.88
N ILE A 36 -2.19 6.48 -9.39
CA ILE A 36 -2.93 5.24 -9.22
C ILE A 36 -2.53 4.61 -7.90
N VAL A 37 -3.49 4.42 -7.00
CA VAL A 37 -3.26 3.86 -5.67
C VAL A 37 -4.03 2.56 -5.48
N GLU A 38 -3.44 1.66 -4.71
CA GLU A 38 -4.10 0.49 -4.15
C GLU A 38 -4.40 0.78 -2.69
N ILE A 39 -5.69 0.71 -2.33
CA ILE A 39 -6.13 0.84 -0.95
C ILE A 39 -6.32 -0.55 -0.39
N ARG A 40 -5.52 -0.90 0.62
CA ARG A 40 -5.68 -2.13 1.39
C ARG A 40 -6.10 -1.75 2.79
N ARG A 41 -7.23 -2.28 3.24
CA ARG A 41 -7.52 -2.30 4.68
C ARG A 41 -6.66 -3.39 5.28
N GLU A 42 -5.87 -3.07 6.29
CA GLU A 42 -5.26 -4.11 7.10
C GLU A 42 -6.39 -4.96 7.69
N ALA A 43 -6.24 -6.28 7.62
CA ALA A 43 -7.12 -7.17 8.32
C ALA A 43 -7.03 -6.80 9.81
N GLY A 44 -8.16 -6.37 10.38
CA GLY A 44 -8.21 -6.09 11.81
C GLY A 44 -7.88 -7.36 12.58
N ALA A 45 -7.22 -7.22 13.72
CA ALA A 45 -7.05 -8.34 14.65
C ALA A 45 -8.16 -8.28 15.71
N ALA A 46 -8.68 -9.44 16.09
CA ALA A 46 -9.51 -9.53 17.28
C ALA A 46 -8.73 -9.01 18.50
N ARG A 47 -9.39 -8.22 19.36
CA ARG A 47 -8.74 -7.65 20.54
C ARG A 47 -8.43 -8.74 21.55
N LYS A 48 -7.50 -8.48 22.48
CA LYS A 48 -7.25 -9.37 23.63
C LYS A 48 -8.55 -9.70 24.39
N SER A 49 -9.44 -8.72 24.55
CA SER A 49 -10.77 -8.93 25.16
C SER A 49 -11.63 -9.92 24.37
N ASP A 50 -11.55 -9.91 23.04
CA ASP A 50 -12.32 -10.81 22.19
C ASP A 50 -11.86 -12.25 22.37
N HIS A 51 -10.55 -12.48 22.50
CA HIS A 51 -10.02 -13.81 22.83
C HIS A 51 -10.51 -14.33 24.19
N VAL A 52 -10.58 -13.46 25.19
CA VAL A 52 -11.08 -13.84 26.53
C VAL A 52 -12.58 -14.15 26.49
N ILE A 53 -13.37 -13.30 25.83
CA ILE A 53 -14.81 -13.50 25.62
C ILE A 53 -15.07 -14.83 24.89
N ALA A 54 -14.36 -15.08 23.79
CA ALA A 54 -14.49 -16.31 23.01
C ALA A 54 -14.16 -17.55 23.84
N ALA A 55 -13.05 -17.54 24.58
CA ALA A 55 -12.63 -18.67 25.40
C ALA A 55 -13.64 -18.99 26.53
N ILE A 56 -14.27 -17.96 27.11
CA ILE A 56 -15.33 -18.15 28.10
C ILE A 56 -16.60 -18.68 27.42
N ALA A 57 -17.00 -18.11 26.28
CA ALA A 57 -18.18 -18.56 25.56
C ALA A 57 -18.06 -20.02 25.09
N GLU A 58 -16.93 -20.40 24.52
CA GLU A 58 -16.65 -21.76 24.04
C GLU A 58 -16.83 -22.81 25.15
N ARG A 59 -16.31 -22.53 26.34
CA ARG A 59 -16.44 -23.43 27.52
C ARG A 59 -17.87 -23.51 28.07
N ASN A 60 -18.75 -22.59 27.68
CA ASN A 60 -20.11 -22.48 28.20
C ASN A 60 -21.15 -22.51 27.07
N GLY A 61 -20.88 -23.25 25.98
CA GLY A 61 -21.87 -23.51 24.92
C GLY A 61 -22.23 -22.28 24.08
N GLY A 62 -21.26 -21.38 23.84
CA GLY A 62 -21.46 -20.15 23.08
C GLY A 62 -22.02 -18.99 23.90
N VAL A 63 -22.00 -19.06 25.24
CA VAL A 63 -22.58 -18.05 26.12
C VAL A 63 -21.52 -17.35 26.96
N TYR A 64 -21.51 -16.02 26.91
CA TYR A 64 -20.69 -15.16 27.78
C TYR A 64 -21.56 -14.41 28.80
N SER A 65 -21.11 -14.31 30.06
CA SER A 65 -21.70 -13.43 31.05
C SER A 65 -20.65 -12.96 32.08
N ASP A 66 -20.93 -11.86 32.78
CA ASP A 66 -20.03 -11.34 33.81
C ASP A 66 -19.79 -12.37 34.94
N ALA A 67 -20.81 -13.15 35.30
CA ALA A 67 -20.69 -14.22 36.29
C ALA A 67 -19.80 -15.38 35.81
N LEU A 68 -19.86 -15.73 34.51
CA LEU A 68 -18.97 -16.72 33.91
C LEU A 68 -17.52 -16.23 33.85
N GLN A 69 -17.32 -14.94 33.56
CA GLN A 69 -16.01 -14.30 33.63
C GLN A 69 -15.43 -14.30 35.03
N GLU A 70 -16.22 -13.95 36.05
CA GLU A 70 -15.79 -13.94 37.45
C GLU A 70 -15.45 -15.34 37.97
N ARG A 71 -16.21 -16.36 37.54
CA ARG A 71 -15.89 -17.77 37.85
C ARG A 71 -14.60 -18.24 37.17
N ALA A 72 -14.34 -17.80 35.94
CA ALA A 72 -13.15 -18.18 35.18
C ALA A 72 -11.89 -17.44 35.67
N ASP A 73 -12.03 -16.17 36.05
CA ASP A 73 -10.97 -15.36 36.65
C ASP A 73 -11.52 -14.54 37.84
N PRO A 74 -11.42 -15.08 39.06
CA PRO A 74 -11.86 -14.39 40.28
C PRO A 74 -11.07 -13.12 40.60
N ARG A 75 -9.92 -12.88 39.94
CA ARG A 75 -9.12 -11.66 40.10
C ARG A 75 -9.53 -10.56 39.13
N SER A 76 -10.47 -10.84 38.22
CA SER A 76 -10.97 -9.85 37.27
C SER A 76 -11.61 -8.67 38.01
N THR A 77 -11.23 -7.44 37.65
CA THR A 77 -11.80 -6.25 38.27
C THR A 77 -13.18 -5.91 37.65
N PRO A 78 -14.06 -5.21 38.38
CA PRO A 78 -15.33 -4.74 37.82
C PRO A 78 -15.15 -3.88 36.56
N GLU A 79 -14.10 -3.05 36.49
CA GLU A 79 -13.78 -2.21 35.33
C GLU A 79 -13.41 -3.06 34.10
N TYR A 80 -12.68 -4.14 34.31
CA TYR A 80 -12.31 -5.08 33.25
C TYR A 80 -13.54 -5.79 32.67
N ARG A 81 -14.46 -6.25 33.53
CA ARG A 81 -15.75 -6.84 33.08
C ARG A 81 -16.63 -5.82 32.37
N LEU A 82 -16.68 -4.58 32.88
CA LEU A 82 -17.39 -3.48 32.21
C LEU A 82 -16.82 -3.19 30.81
N ALA A 83 -15.51 -3.32 30.61
CA ALA A 83 -14.88 -3.18 29.30
C ALA A 83 -15.35 -4.28 28.32
N HIS A 84 -15.49 -5.54 28.77
CA HIS A 84 -16.06 -6.63 27.96
C HIS A 84 -17.51 -6.36 27.60
N LYS A 85 -18.33 -5.88 28.55
CA LYS A 85 -19.72 -5.49 28.27
C LYS A 85 -19.82 -4.37 27.24
N ARG A 86 -19.00 -3.31 27.36
CA ARG A 86 -18.94 -2.22 26.37
C ARG A 86 -18.50 -2.73 24.99
N ARG A 87 -17.55 -3.68 24.96
CA ARG A 87 -17.10 -4.33 23.73
C ARG A 87 -18.22 -5.12 23.06
N LEU A 88 -18.94 -5.95 23.82
CA LEU A 88 -20.06 -6.75 23.33
C LEU A 88 -21.23 -5.89 22.85
N GLU A 89 -21.56 -4.79 23.55
CA GLU A 89 -22.57 -3.83 23.09
C GLU A 89 -22.19 -3.18 21.74
N ALA A 90 -20.91 -2.88 21.52
CA ALA A 90 -20.45 -2.37 20.23
C ALA A 90 -20.61 -3.40 19.10
N LEU A 91 -20.31 -4.66 19.38
CA LEU A 91 -20.45 -5.77 18.42
C LEU A 91 -21.92 -6.14 18.19
N ARG A 92 -22.79 -5.97 19.19
CA ARG A 92 -24.24 -6.13 19.09
C ARG A 92 -24.85 -5.18 18.07
N ARG A 93 -24.43 -3.91 18.13
CA ARG A 93 -24.87 -2.88 17.18
C ARG A 93 -24.46 -3.20 15.73
N ALA A 94 -23.44 -4.02 15.55
CA ALA A 94 -22.98 -4.52 14.25
C ALA A 94 -23.61 -5.87 13.87
N GLY A 95 -24.52 -6.43 14.69
CA GLY A 95 -25.16 -7.72 14.43
C GLY A 95 -24.25 -8.94 14.61
N ILE A 96 -23.14 -8.81 15.34
CA ILE A 96 -22.15 -9.90 15.51
C ILE A 96 -22.47 -10.79 16.70
N VAL A 97 -23.01 -10.22 17.77
CA VAL A 97 -23.42 -10.94 18.99
C VAL A 97 -24.84 -10.53 19.38
N GLU A 98 -25.53 -11.39 20.11
CA GLU A 98 -26.88 -11.12 20.61
C GLU A 98 -26.88 -11.06 22.14
N ARG A 99 -27.77 -10.24 22.70
CA ARG A 99 -27.94 -10.12 24.15
C ARG A 99 -29.24 -10.79 24.55
N GLU A 100 -29.13 -11.76 25.44
CA GLU A 100 -30.26 -12.52 25.98
C GLU A 100 -30.98 -11.71 27.08
N PRO A 101 -32.26 -12.01 27.38
CA PRO A 101 -33.05 -11.28 28.37
C PRO A 101 -32.46 -11.30 29.79
N ASP A 102 -31.73 -12.36 30.14
CA ASP A 102 -31.06 -12.51 31.44
C ASP A 102 -29.76 -11.70 31.55
N GLY A 103 -29.37 -11.00 30.47
CA GLY A 103 -28.15 -10.19 30.41
C GLY A 103 -26.91 -10.95 29.96
N SER A 104 -27.01 -12.24 29.66
CA SER A 104 -25.96 -13.01 29.00
C SER A 104 -25.87 -12.69 27.50
N TRP A 105 -24.80 -13.14 26.87
CA TRP A 105 -24.47 -12.85 25.48
C TRP A 105 -24.27 -14.12 24.69
N ARG A 106 -24.95 -14.23 23.55
CA ARG A 106 -24.73 -15.30 22.57
C ARG A 106 -23.60 -14.89 21.65
N VAL A 107 -22.54 -15.70 21.67
CA VAL A 107 -21.29 -15.49 20.92
C VAL A 107 -21.19 -16.59 19.87
N PRO A 108 -21.19 -16.27 18.56
CA PRO A 108 -21.14 -17.28 17.51
C PRO A 108 -19.75 -17.93 17.41
N GLU A 109 -19.67 -19.11 16.81
CA GLU A 109 -18.40 -19.86 16.66
C GLU A 109 -17.35 -19.09 15.85
N ASP A 110 -17.77 -18.28 14.87
CA ASP A 110 -16.91 -17.43 14.07
C ASP A 110 -16.67 -16.03 14.68
N TYR A 111 -16.99 -15.83 15.96
CA TYR A 111 -16.90 -14.54 16.66
C TYR A 111 -15.56 -13.84 16.47
N LEU A 112 -14.43 -14.55 16.62
CA LEU A 112 -13.10 -13.94 16.49
C LEU A 112 -12.85 -13.40 15.08
N LYS A 113 -13.33 -14.11 14.06
CA LYS A 113 -13.25 -13.66 12.67
C LYS A 113 -14.10 -12.41 12.45
N ARG A 114 -15.35 -12.42 12.91
CA ARG A 114 -16.25 -11.25 12.79
C ARG A 114 -15.76 -10.05 13.60
N ALA A 115 -15.18 -10.27 14.77
CA ALA A 115 -14.59 -9.22 15.60
C ALA A 115 -13.35 -8.61 14.92
N ALA A 116 -12.51 -9.42 14.29
CA ALA A 116 -11.39 -8.98 13.46
C ALA A 116 -11.86 -8.14 12.25
N GLU A 117 -12.89 -8.59 11.55
CA GLU A 117 -13.52 -7.85 10.43
C GLU A 117 -14.12 -6.51 10.92
N PHE A 118 -14.75 -6.48 12.09
CA PHE A 118 -15.28 -5.25 12.69
C PHE A 118 -14.18 -4.24 13.06
N GLU A 119 -13.00 -4.72 13.47
CA GLU A 119 -11.84 -3.85 13.69
C GLU A 119 -11.23 -3.34 12.38
N SER A 120 -11.25 -4.14 11.30
CA SER A 120 -10.75 -3.74 9.97
C SER A 120 -11.49 -2.52 9.39
N GLY A 121 -12.75 -2.31 9.80
CA GLY A 121 -13.54 -1.14 9.45
C GLY A 121 -13.11 0.16 10.15
N LYS A 122 -12.29 0.07 11.21
CA LYS A 122 -11.91 1.19 12.08
C LYS A 122 -10.44 1.57 12.00
N GLY A 123 -9.59 0.70 11.45
CA GLY A 123 -8.21 1.02 11.12
C GLY A 123 -8.13 1.99 9.94
N ALA A 124 -7.12 2.86 9.94
CA ALA A 124 -6.79 3.64 8.76
C ALA A 124 -6.27 2.70 7.66
N ALA A 125 -6.65 2.97 6.41
CA ALA A 125 -6.26 2.10 5.31
C ALA A 125 -4.79 2.30 4.96
N ASN A 126 -4.13 1.21 4.58
CA ASN A 126 -2.82 1.29 3.95
C ASN A 126 -3.00 1.74 2.49
N VAL A 127 -2.35 2.84 2.14
CA VAL A 127 -2.34 3.40 0.79
C VAL A 127 -1.02 3.02 0.13
N ARG A 128 -1.07 2.25 -0.95
CA ARG A 128 0.13 1.92 -1.75
C ARG A 128 0.02 2.57 -3.12
N VAL A 129 0.99 3.41 -3.49
CA VAL A 129 1.03 3.96 -4.85
C VAL A 129 1.47 2.88 -5.84
N LEU A 130 0.64 2.61 -6.84
CA LEU A 130 0.94 1.72 -7.98
C LEU A 130 1.62 2.47 -9.12
N SER A 131 1.25 3.72 -9.33
CA SER A 131 1.82 4.60 -10.35
C SER A 131 1.75 6.05 -9.90
N PHE A 132 2.81 6.82 -10.16
CA PHE A 132 2.84 8.26 -9.95
C PHE A 132 2.44 9.07 -11.19
N VAL A 133 2.18 8.37 -12.30
CA VAL A 133 1.70 8.95 -13.55
C VAL A 133 0.27 8.51 -13.83
N THR A 134 -0.40 9.24 -14.72
CA THR A 134 -1.79 8.98 -15.12
C THR A 134 -1.95 7.60 -15.76
N LEU A 135 -3.17 7.07 -15.70
CA LEU A 135 -3.51 5.80 -16.34
C LEU A 135 -3.26 5.82 -17.86
N GLU A 136 -3.49 6.96 -18.51
CA GLU A 136 -3.26 7.13 -19.95
C GLU A 136 -1.78 6.98 -20.32
N GLN A 137 -0.88 7.53 -19.51
CA GLN A 137 0.57 7.38 -19.71
C GLN A 137 1.04 5.93 -19.56
N LEU A 138 0.30 5.08 -18.81
CA LEU A 138 0.66 3.68 -18.63
C LEU A 138 0.38 2.82 -19.87
N GLN A 139 -0.55 3.22 -20.73
CA GLN A 139 -1.00 2.42 -21.87
C GLN A 139 0.15 2.10 -22.85
N SER A 140 1.07 3.04 -23.06
CA SER A 140 2.23 2.90 -23.94
C SER A 140 3.57 3.10 -23.22
N ALA A 141 3.59 2.89 -21.90
CA ALA A 141 4.78 3.11 -21.07
C ALA A 141 5.97 2.25 -21.52
N PRO A 142 7.15 2.83 -21.78
CA PRO A 142 8.35 2.08 -22.18
C PRO A 142 9.02 1.43 -20.96
N GLY A 143 8.31 0.58 -20.23
CA GLY A 143 8.77 -0.11 -19.04
C GLY A 143 7.65 -0.82 -18.30
N ALA A 144 7.98 -1.49 -17.20
CA ALA A 144 7.02 -2.29 -16.44
C ALA A 144 6.01 -1.42 -15.68
N THR A 145 4.75 -1.84 -15.67
CA THR A 145 3.63 -1.18 -14.98
C THR A 145 2.81 -2.20 -14.20
N PHE A 146 1.95 -1.74 -13.28
CA PHE A 146 1.04 -2.64 -12.56
C PHE A 146 -0.01 -3.30 -13.46
N LEU A 147 -0.29 -2.71 -14.64
CA LEU A 147 -1.21 -3.28 -15.63
C LEU A 147 -0.66 -4.60 -16.19
N ASP A 148 0.66 -4.75 -16.27
CA ASP A 148 1.32 -5.96 -16.77
C ASP A 148 1.06 -7.15 -15.84
N ASP A 149 1.04 -6.91 -14.51
CA ASP A 149 0.68 -7.91 -13.51
C ASP A 149 -0.81 -8.29 -13.54
N ALA A 150 -1.67 -7.35 -13.95
CA ALA A 150 -3.09 -7.63 -14.11
C ALA A 150 -3.35 -8.46 -15.38
N LEU A 151 -2.67 -8.12 -16.48
CA LEU A 151 -2.78 -8.83 -17.74
C LEU A 151 -2.22 -10.25 -17.69
N ASP A 152 -1.15 -10.49 -16.92
CA ASP A 152 -0.57 -11.83 -16.74
C ASP A 152 -1.19 -12.64 -15.59
N GLY A 153 -2.27 -12.13 -14.98
CA GLY A 153 -3.05 -12.82 -13.95
C GLY A 153 -2.41 -12.85 -12.55
N LYS A 154 -1.25 -12.21 -12.34
CA LYS A 154 -0.62 -12.10 -11.00
C LYS A 154 -1.35 -11.13 -10.07
N ARG A 155 -2.18 -10.25 -10.63
CA ARG A 155 -3.00 -9.28 -9.91
C ARG A 155 -4.45 -9.38 -10.38
N SER A 156 -5.36 -9.77 -9.49
CA SER A 156 -6.79 -9.63 -9.75
C SER A 156 -7.20 -8.17 -9.59
N ILE A 157 -7.94 -7.64 -10.56
CA ILE A 157 -8.57 -6.32 -10.50
C ILE A 157 -10.03 -6.49 -10.92
N GLU A 158 -10.94 -6.29 -9.97
CA GLU A 158 -12.36 -6.17 -10.25
C GLU A 158 -12.66 -4.72 -10.67
N ALA A 159 -13.16 -4.56 -11.89
CA ALA A 159 -13.48 -3.25 -12.44
C ALA A 159 -14.90 -3.26 -13.02
N THR A 160 -15.69 -2.23 -12.72
CA THR A 160 -17.01 -2.02 -13.34
C THR A 160 -16.86 -1.50 -14.78
N GLY A 161 -17.97 -1.33 -15.49
CA GLY A 161 -17.99 -0.80 -16.87
C GLY A 161 -18.22 0.71 -16.95
N HIS A 162 -18.08 1.44 -15.85
CA HIS A 162 -18.35 2.89 -15.77
C HIS A 162 -17.36 3.56 -14.82
N GLY A 163 -17.21 4.89 -14.95
CA GLY A 163 -16.23 5.67 -14.17
C GLY A 163 -14.81 5.15 -14.36
N PHE A 164 -13.98 5.27 -13.31
CA PHE A 164 -12.60 4.80 -13.31
C PHE A 164 -12.46 3.30 -13.64
N GLY A 165 -13.47 2.47 -13.31
CA GLY A 165 -13.47 1.05 -13.71
C GLY A 165 -13.47 0.84 -15.23
N ALA A 166 -14.20 1.67 -15.98
CA ALA A 166 -14.20 1.63 -17.45
C ALA A 166 -12.85 2.08 -18.00
N GLU A 167 -12.33 3.20 -17.51
CA GLU A 167 -11.01 3.74 -17.90
C GLU A 167 -9.90 2.71 -17.67
N LEU A 168 -9.95 1.98 -16.55
CA LEU A 168 -9.00 0.92 -16.22
C LEU A 168 -9.07 -0.25 -17.20
N LYS A 169 -10.28 -0.65 -17.62
CA LYS A 169 -10.46 -1.69 -18.65
C LYS A 169 -9.93 -1.25 -20.00
N ASP A 170 -10.18 -0.01 -20.39
CA ASP A 170 -9.68 0.55 -21.64
C ASP A 170 -8.16 0.62 -21.64
N ALA A 171 -7.56 1.04 -20.52
CA ALA A 171 -6.12 1.08 -20.34
C ALA A 171 -5.48 -0.32 -20.36
N LEU A 172 -6.10 -1.33 -19.74
CA LEU A 172 -5.67 -2.72 -19.83
C LEU A 172 -5.69 -3.21 -21.29
N GLY A 173 -6.76 -2.91 -22.03
CA GLY A 173 -6.89 -3.26 -23.44
C GLY A 173 -5.85 -2.58 -24.32
N ALA A 174 -5.63 -1.27 -24.12
CA ALA A 174 -4.62 -0.50 -24.83
C ALA A 174 -3.20 -1.01 -24.53
N ARG A 175 -2.91 -1.28 -23.25
CA ARG A 175 -1.62 -1.83 -22.81
C ARG A 175 -1.36 -3.20 -23.40
N ARG A 176 -2.35 -4.10 -23.43
CA ARG A 176 -2.26 -5.42 -24.07
C ARG A 176 -1.86 -5.29 -25.54
N ARG A 177 -2.57 -4.43 -26.29
CA ARG A 177 -2.28 -4.19 -27.71
C ARG A 177 -0.88 -3.62 -27.93
N TRP A 178 -0.48 -2.66 -27.09
CA TRP A 178 0.85 -2.06 -27.17
C TRP A 178 1.95 -3.10 -26.93
N LEU A 179 1.83 -3.92 -25.88
CA LEU A 179 2.80 -4.98 -25.56
C LEU A 179 2.96 -5.98 -26.71
N LEU A 180 1.85 -6.43 -27.31
CA LEU A 180 1.88 -7.33 -28.47
C LEU A 180 2.53 -6.67 -29.69
N ALA A 181 2.16 -5.41 -29.99
CA ALA A 181 2.72 -4.67 -31.12
C ALA A 181 4.22 -4.40 -30.99
N GLN A 182 4.74 -4.30 -29.75
CA GLN A 182 6.17 -4.13 -29.47
C GLN A 182 6.93 -5.47 -29.37
N GLY A 183 6.25 -6.63 -29.48
CA GLY A 183 6.86 -7.93 -29.25
C GLY A 183 7.31 -8.15 -27.80
N LEU A 184 6.67 -7.46 -26.85
CA LEU A 184 6.95 -7.53 -25.40
C LEU A 184 6.00 -8.45 -24.65
N ALA A 185 5.07 -9.07 -25.37
CA ALA A 185 4.19 -10.08 -24.83
C ALA A 185 3.79 -11.08 -25.92
N GLU A 186 3.36 -12.24 -25.47
CA GLU A 186 2.77 -13.29 -26.29
C GLU A 186 1.35 -13.58 -25.78
N ASP A 187 0.47 -13.90 -26.73
CA ASP A 187 -0.90 -14.33 -26.47
C ASP A 187 -1.06 -15.72 -27.08
N ALA A 188 -0.71 -16.74 -26.29
CA ALA A 188 -0.66 -18.13 -26.74
C ALA A 188 -1.44 -19.02 -25.76
N ASP A 189 -2.17 -20.00 -26.30
CA ASP A 189 -2.90 -21.00 -25.53
C ASP A 189 -3.86 -20.43 -24.47
N GLY A 190 -4.46 -19.26 -24.78
CA GLY A 190 -5.38 -18.56 -23.87
C GLY A 190 -4.70 -17.87 -22.69
N ALA A 191 -3.37 -17.81 -22.66
CA ALA A 191 -2.59 -17.14 -21.63
C ALA A 191 -1.79 -15.96 -22.21
N PHE A 192 -2.01 -14.78 -21.65
CA PHE A 192 -1.20 -13.60 -21.95
C PHE A 192 0.06 -13.62 -21.09
N ARG A 193 1.24 -13.56 -21.72
CA ARG A 193 2.54 -13.58 -21.03
C ARG A 193 3.40 -12.42 -21.45
N VAL A 194 3.85 -11.64 -20.47
CA VAL A 194 4.75 -10.50 -20.67
C VAL A 194 6.20 -10.96 -20.65
N ASP A 195 6.99 -10.58 -21.66
CA ASP A 195 8.45 -10.71 -21.62
C ASP A 195 9.04 -9.65 -20.68
N ARG A 196 9.17 -10.04 -19.41
CA ARG A 196 9.70 -9.17 -18.36
C ARG A 196 11.16 -8.76 -18.59
N ARG A 197 11.95 -9.55 -19.31
CA ARG A 197 13.36 -9.24 -19.60
C ARG A 197 13.44 -8.17 -20.67
N ALA A 198 12.70 -8.33 -21.78
CA ALA A 198 12.63 -7.31 -22.83
C ALA A 198 12.08 -5.99 -22.27
N LEU A 199 11.03 -6.06 -21.45
CA LEU A 199 10.43 -4.88 -20.82
C LEU A 199 11.38 -4.17 -19.85
N ALA A 200 12.17 -4.91 -19.08
CA ALA A 200 13.21 -4.34 -18.21
C ALA A 200 14.33 -3.67 -19.03
N SER A 201 14.66 -4.18 -20.22
CA SER A 201 15.61 -3.52 -21.12
C SER A 201 15.04 -2.19 -21.63
N LEU A 202 13.79 -2.21 -22.10
CA LEU A 202 13.12 -1.00 -22.59
C LEU A 202 12.99 0.07 -21.50
N GLN A 203 12.76 -0.33 -20.25
CA GLN A 203 12.77 0.55 -19.09
C GLN A 203 14.12 1.23 -18.87
N ARG A 204 15.23 0.49 -18.96
CA ARG A 204 16.57 1.07 -18.84
C ARG A 204 16.83 2.09 -19.94
N ASP A 205 16.47 1.76 -21.19
CA ASP A 205 16.59 2.69 -22.32
C ASP A 205 15.75 3.95 -22.13
N ALA A 206 14.54 3.82 -21.58
CA ALA A 206 13.69 4.96 -21.26
C ALA A 206 14.32 5.87 -20.20
N VAL A 207 14.86 5.30 -19.12
CA VAL A 207 15.58 6.06 -18.08
C VAL A 207 16.82 6.75 -18.66
N ALA A 208 17.60 6.05 -19.50
CA ALA A 208 18.79 6.62 -20.13
C ALA A 208 18.45 7.78 -21.06
N ARG A 209 17.38 7.67 -21.87
CA ARG A 209 16.89 8.77 -22.71
C ARG A 209 16.48 9.99 -21.89
N GLU A 210 15.84 9.78 -20.75
CA GLU A 210 15.45 10.87 -19.84
C GLU A 210 16.65 11.48 -19.12
N GLY A 211 17.63 10.67 -18.72
CA GLY A 211 18.93 11.14 -18.22
C GLY A 211 19.61 12.06 -19.24
N ALA A 212 19.69 11.66 -20.51
CA ALA A 212 20.27 12.50 -21.57
C ALA A 212 19.50 13.81 -21.81
N ARG A 213 18.18 13.83 -21.61
CA ARG A 213 17.38 15.07 -21.66
C ARG A 213 17.69 15.99 -20.47
N LEU A 214 17.82 15.41 -19.28
CA LEU A 214 18.15 16.13 -18.05
C LEU A 214 19.57 16.71 -18.09
N GLU A 215 20.53 16.02 -18.69
CA GLU A 215 21.90 16.50 -18.86
C GLU A 215 21.95 17.87 -19.55
N LYS A 216 21.18 18.04 -20.64
CA LYS A 216 21.07 19.32 -21.36
C LYS A 216 20.46 20.43 -20.50
N ARG A 217 19.51 20.08 -19.62
CA ARG A 217 18.80 21.04 -18.77
C ARG A 217 19.59 21.43 -17.52
N LEU A 218 20.36 20.50 -16.96
CA LEU A 218 21.11 20.68 -15.72
C LEU A 218 22.55 21.13 -15.98
N GLY A 219 23.09 20.94 -17.19
CA GLY A 219 24.49 21.21 -17.50
C GLY A 219 25.45 20.27 -16.76
N LYS A 220 24.99 19.06 -16.39
CA LYS A 220 25.74 18.04 -15.65
C LYS A 220 25.65 16.72 -16.40
N SER A 221 26.71 15.92 -16.39
CA SER A 221 26.73 14.63 -17.10
C SER A 221 25.82 13.61 -16.40
N PHE A 222 25.01 12.90 -17.18
CA PHE A 222 24.22 11.77 -16.67
C PHE A 222 25.07 10.50 -16.60
N ILE A 223 25.10 9.87 -15.43
CA ILE A 223 25.79 8.58 -15.22
C ILE A 223 24.76 7.51 -14.93
N GLU A 224 24.71 6.49 -15.80
CA GLU A 224 23.87 5.32 -15.60
C GLU A 224 24.38 4.52 -14.40
N PRO A 225 23.51 4.20 -13.43
CA PRO A 225 23.94 3.47 -12.23
C PRO A 225 24.27 2.01 -12.57
N VAL A 226 25.44 1.56 -12.11
CA VAL A 226 25.89 0.17 -12.27
C VAL A 226 25.46 -0.65 -11.05
N GLU A 227 24.94 -1.85 -11.29
CA GLU A 227 24.55 -2.75 -10.21
C GLU A 227 25.75 -3.12 -9.32
N GLY A 228 25.57 -3.06 -8.00
CA GLY A 228 26.60 -3.35 -7.01
C GLY A 228 27.51 -2.17 -6.68
N GLU A 229 27.51 -1.11 -7.48
CA GLU A 229 28.28 0.09 -7.19
C GLU A 229 27.60 0.97 -6.13
N ARG A 230 28.41 1.54 -5.24
CA ARG A 230 27.95 2.52 -4.25
C ARG A 230 27.96 3.91 -4.86
N PHE A 231 26.84 4.61 -4.75
CA PHE A 231 26.70 6.01 -5.13
C PHE A 231 26.43 6.86 -3.89
N SER A 232 27.19 7.94 -3.70
CA SER A 232 26.85 9.04 -2.77
C SER A 232 26.54 10.33 -3.54
N GLY A 233 25.60 11.14 -3.09
CA GLY A 233 25.33 12.45 -3.67
C GLY A 233 24.15 13.16 -3.00
N VAL A 234 23.86 14.38 -3.42
CA VAL A 234 22.75 15.19 -2.87
C VAL A 234 21.46 14.81 -3.57
N TYR A 235 20.44 14.42 -2.81
CA TYR A 235 19.12 14.16 -3.37
C TYR A 235 18.36 15.45 -3.62
N LEU A 236 18.10 15.77 -4.89
CA LEU A 236 17.45 17.02 -5.25
C LEU A 236 15.93 16.97 -5.17
N ARG A 237 15.34 15.97 -5.83
CA ARG A 237 13.89 15.84 -5.99
C ARG A 237 13.49 14.49 -6.56
N PRO A 238 12.24 14.05 -6.34
CA PRO A 238 11.70 12.93 -7.09
C PRO A 238 11.44 13.33 -8.55
N PHE A 239 11.43 12.33 -9.41
CA PHE A 239 11.16 12.43 -10.83
C PHE A 239 10.33 11.21 -11.28
N ASP A 240 9.19 11.47 -11.90
CA ASP A 240 8.21 10.45 -12.22
C ASP A 240 8.33 9.99 -13.67
N LEU A 241 8.52 8.68 -13.85
CA LEU A 241 8.41 8.00 -15.13
C LEU A 241 7.25 7.01 -15.06
N ALA A 242 6.74 6.64 -16.24
CA ALA A 242 5.67 5.65 -16.31
C ALA A 242 6.07 4.28 -15.75
N SER A 243 7.38 3.98 -15.75
CA SER A 243 7.94 2.76 -15.18
C SER A 243 8.24 2.85 -13.67
N GLY A 244 8.01 3.99 -13.04
CA GLY A 244 8.24 4.22 -11.61
C GLY A 244 8.83 5.60 -11.29
N ARG A 245 8.96 5.88 -10.00
CA ARG A 245 9.58 7.11 -9.49
C ARG A 245 11.07 6.92 -9.27
N TYR A 246 11.83 7.93 -9.65
CA TYR A 246 13.28 7.98 -9.54
C TYR A 246 13.70 9.19 -8.69
N ALA A 247 14.78 9.02 -7.96
CA ALA A 247 15.47 10.05 -7.23
C ALA A 247 16.55 10.64 -8.12
N LEU A 248 16.50 11.94 -8.35
CA LEU A 248 17.59 12.66 -8.99
C LEU A 248 18.64 12.98 -7.93
N VAL A 249 19.77 12.30 -8.00
CA VAL A 249 20.88 12.44 -7.05
C VAL A 249 22.06 13.06 -7.77
N GLU A 250 22.51 14.21 -7.30
CA GLU A 250 23.56 14.99 -7.94
C GLU A 250 24.89 14.95 -7.19
N ARG A 251 25.96 15.18 -7.96
CA ARG A 251 27.29 15.56 -7.50
C ARG A 251 27.71 16.85 -8.18
N SER A 252 28.97 17.26 -8.00
CA SER A 252 29.50 18.52 -8.51
C SER A 252 29.37 18.67 -10.03
N LYS A 253 29.64 17.60 -10.81
CA LYS A 253 29.65 17.65 -12.29
C LYS A 253 28.74 16.63 -12.96
N GLU A 254 28.14 15.74 -12.18
CA GLU A 254 27.37 14.60 -12.68
C GLU A 254 26.11 14.41 -11.84
N PHE A 255 25.17 13.65 -12.38
CA PHE A 255 23.99 13.20 -11.64
C PHE A 255 23.58 11.81 -12.11
N THR A 256 22.77 11.14 -11.30
CA THR A 256 22.19 9.83 -11.62
C THR A 256 20.71 9.79 -11.26
N LEU A 257 20.01 8.78 -11.78
CA LEU A 257 18.62 8.49 -11.50
C LEU A 257 18.53 7.11 -10.84
N LEU A 258 18.14 7.07 -9.57
CA LEU A 258 18.00 5.83 -8.80
C LEU A 258 16.53 5.58 -8.44
N PRO A 259 16.03 4.33 -8.44
CA PRO A 259 14.68 4.03 -7.95
C PRO A 259 14.39 4.66 -6.57
N TRP A 260 13.38 5.53 -6.51
CA TRP A 260 13.05 6.31 -5.31
C TRP A 260 12.39 5.44 -4.23
N ARG A 261 12.53 5.86 -2.97
CA ARG A 261 11.77 5.33 -1.82
C ARG A 261 11.27 6.46 -0.95
N GLU A 262 10.13 6.27 -0.30
CA GLU A 262 9.56 7.31 0.56
C GLU A 262 10.51 7.80 1.67
N ALA A 263 11.28 6.88 2.26
CA ALA A 263 12.22 7.22 3.33
C ALA A 263 13.28 8.26 2.96
N ILE A 264 13.60 8.45 1.67
CA ILE A 264 14.55 9.48 1.23
C ILE A 264 13.90 10.85 1.01
N GLU A 265 12.57 10.96 1.02
CA GLU A 265 11.87 12.21 0.74
C GLU A 265 12.22 13.30 1.78
N ALA A 266 12.28 12.92 3.05
CA ALA A 266 12.71 13.80 4.15
C ALA A 266 14.19 14.22 4.07
N ARG A 267 14.98 13.64 3.16
CA ARG A 267 16.40 13.94 2.93
C ARG A 267 16.64 14.80 1.70
N ARG A 268 15.60 15.48 1.20
CA ARG A 268 15.74 16.42 0.08
C ARG A 268 16.75 17.53 0.42
N GLY A 269 17.68 17.79 -0.49
CA GLY A 269 18.79 18.73 -0.30
C GLY A 269 19.93 18.21 0.57
N LEU A 270 19.85 16.98 1.08
CA LEU A 270 20.89 16.35 1.90
C LEU A 270 21.66 15.29 1.12
N GLU A 271 22.87 15.01 1.57
CA GLU A 271 23.66 13.91 1.04
C GLU A 271 23.07 12.55 1.46
N ILE A 272 22.95 11.65 0.49
CA ILE A 272 22.50 10.28 0.67
C ILE A 272 23.44 9.31 -0.03
N SER A 273 23.49 8.07 0.47
CA SER A 273 24.21 6.98 -0.15
C SER A 273 23.25 5.86 -0.57
N ALA A 274 23.54 5.20 -1.68
CA ALA A 274 22.78 4.07 -2.17
C ALA A 274 23.66 3.03 -2.85
N VAL A 275 23.22 1.77 -2.84
CA VAL A 275 23.77 0.69 -3.65
C VAL A 275 22.63 0.10 -4.48
N LEU A 276 22.78 0.11 -5.80
CA LEU A 276 21.84 -0.57 -6.69
C LEU A 276 22.02 -2.08 -6.55
N ARG A 277 20.92 -2.81 -6.36
CA ARG A 277 20.87 -4.26 -6.24
C ARG A 277 19.88 -4.81 -7.25
N ARG A 278 20.00 -6.09 -7.60
CA ARG A 278 18.98 -6.82 -8.35
C ARG A 278 17.61 -6.63 -7.68
N GLY A 279 16.72 -5.90 -8.35
CA GLY A 279 15.35 -5.66 -7.87
C GLY A 279 15.15 -4.46 -6.94
N GLY A 280 16.15 -3.60 -6.72
CA GLY A 280 15.91 -2.36 -5.96
C GLY A 280 17.16 -1.59 -5.56
N VAL A 281 16.98 -0.58 -4.70
CA VAL A 281 18.07 0.24 -4.15
C VAL A 281 18.13 0.07 -2.64
N ALA A 282 19.31 -0.31 -2.14
CA ALA A 282 19.63 -0.27 -0.73
C ALA A 282 20.11 1.14 -0.38
N TRP A 283 19.28 1.91 0.30
CA TRP A 283 19.60 3.27 0.73
C TRP A 283 20.26 3.25 2.10
N ASP A 284 21.44 3.87 2.20
CA ASP A 284 22.13 4.16 3.45
C ASP A 284 21.77 5.59 3.87
N ILE A 285 20.64 5.68 4.56
CA ILE A 285 20.12 6.91 5.12
C ILE A 285 20.63 6.93 6.56
N GLY A 286 21.73 7.62 6.81
CA GLY A 286 22.39 7.66 8.12
C GLY A 286 21.35 7.77 9.24
N ILE A 287 21.27 6.71 10.04
CA ILE A 287 20.29 6.56 11.12
C ILE A 287 20.56 7.69 12.11
N GLU A 288 19.63 8.65 12.24
CA GLU A 288 19.55 9.44 13.46
C GLU A 288 19.18 8.46 14.58
N ARG A 289 20.20 8.01 15.31
CA ARG A 289 19.99 7.48 16.64
C ARG A 289 19.37 8.60 17.45
N GLY A 290 18.06 8.50 17.69
CA GLY A 290 17.43 9.26 18.76
C GLY A 290 18.24 9.06 20.02
N LEU A 291 18.91 10.11 20.48
CA LEU A 291 19.47 10.16 21.82
C LEU A 291 18.28 10.16 22.77
N GLY A 292 17.93 8.97 23.26
CA GLY A 292 17.03 8.83 24.39
C GLY A 292 17.65 9.52 25.61
N ARG A 293 16.96 10.55 26.09
CA ARG A 293 16.97 10.95 27.49
C ARG A 293 15.54 10.84 28.01
#